data_AF-A0A1H6RCJ5-F1
#
_entry.id   AF-A0A1H6RCJ5-F1
#
_cell.length_a   1.000
_cell.length_b   1.000
_cell.length_c   1.000
_cell.angle_alpha   90.00
_cell.angle_beta   90.00
_cell.angle_gamma   90.00
#
_symmetry.space_group_name_H-M   'P 1'
#
loop_
_entity.id
_entity.type
_entity.pdbx_description
1 polymer ?
#
loop_
_entity_poly.entity_id
_entity_poly.type
_entity_poly.pdbx_seq_one_letter_code
_entity_poly.pdbx_strand_id
1 'polypeptide(L)'
;MLHNMRRFIIVIAAATLLGNAGCRKNETTINETGITVIAECKGAPGYLPRAGFLPGKPFGFSVAEKGTTGLSLVQFPSPGVPYKSFRLPGWDAAGHLGAVVTDRLGNSYVIPRPFINTLKNDPGKQNTIYKVDSQTGEMSAYITLSSEKQPHSGNPYGLMGLAYDCETDILYATSVAGSDVREEAGSIYAISIGSGPEVIATLAGIDAMGIGLCYLDGQKALFVGRARSSEIYSLTLSPDGGFEGEPVKTLTLETLGDRGDDKPRKIRFDTRGNMLVSGISFNFNLANSADKKENIYTFGYDAAVRQWRLLNIRKGVL
;
A
#
# COMPACT_ATOMS: atom_id res chain seq x y z
N MET A 1 33.10 -62.45 -49.06
CA MET A 1 32.89 -62.85 -47.65
C MET A 1 32.79 -61.58 -46.83
N LEU A 2 31.58 -61.10 -46.57
CA LEU A 2 30.78 -61.35 -45.34
C LEU A 2 31.21 -60.46 -44.17
N HIS A 3 30.19 -59.75 -43.65
CA HIS A 3 30.08 -58.94 -42.42
C HIS A 3 30.43 -57.45 -42.51
N ASN A 4 29.45 -56.55 -42.67
CA ASN A 4 28.49 -56.01 -41.67
C ASN A 4 29.15 -55.26 -40.50
N MET A 5 29.03 -53.92 -40.49
CA MET A 5 28.21 -53.17 -39.52
C MET A 5 28.45 -51.67 -39.68
N ARG A 6 27.46 -50.96 -40.23
CA ARG A 6 27.31 -49.50 -40.15
C ARG A 6 27.00 -49.13 -38.69
N ARG A 7 27.88 -48.37 -38.04
CA ARG A 7 27.57 -47.71 -36.76
C ARG A 7 26.78 -46.43 -37.05
N PHE A 8 25.49 -46.45 -36.74
CA PHE A 8 24.68 -45.25 -36.58
C PHE A 8 25.03 -44.60 -35.25
N ILE A 9 25.54 -43.37 -35.27
CA ILE A 9 25.62 -42.52 -34.09
C ILE A 9 24.25 -41.83 -33.97
N ILE A 10 23.45 -42.29 -33.01
CA ILE A 10 22.23 -41.60 -32.59
C ILE A 10 22.67 -40.47 -31.65
N VAL A 11 22.61 -39.23 -32.13
CA VAL A 11 22.68 -38.05 -31.26
C VAL A 11 21.31 -37.90 -30.61
N ILE A 12 21.17 -38.36 -29.37
CA ILE A 12 20.00 -38.06 -28.54
C ILE A 12 20.17 -36.61 -28.07
N ALA A 13 19.54 -35.68 -28.77
CA ALA A 13 19.29 -34.35 -28.23
C ALA A 13 18.26 -34.50 -27.11
N ALA A 14 18.71 -34.45 -25.86
CA ALA A 14 17.83 -34.31 -24.71
C ALA A 14 17.20 -32.92 -24.78
N ALA A 15 16.00 -32.84 -25.36
CA ALA A 15 15.13 -31.69 -25.23
C ALA A 15 14.68 -31.60 -23.76
N THR A 16 15.41 -30.84 -22.96
CA THR A 16 14.94 -30.37 -21.67
C THR A 16 13.72 -29.50 -21.93
N LEU A 17 12.54 -30.07 -21.70
CA LEU A 17 11.29 -29.36 -21.47
C LEU A 17 11.49 -28.45 -20.25
N LEU A 18 12.06 -27.27 -20.46
CA LEU A 18 11.84 -26.12 -19.60
C LEU A 18 10.35 -25.83 -19.70
N GLY A 19 9.60 -26.33 -18.72
CA GLY A 19 8.23 -25.92 -18.50
C GLY A 19 8.23 -24.41 -18.38
N ASN A 20 7.79 -23.75 -19.46
CA ASN A 20 7.29 -22.39 -19.41
C ASN A 20 6.21 -22.37 -18.34
N ALA A 21 6.57 -21.94 -17.12
CA ALA A 21 5.63 -21.29 -16.23
C ALA A 21 5.27 -19.98 -16.91
N GLY A 22 4.46 -20.08 -17.97
CA GLY A 22 3.83 -18.94 -18.59
C GLY A 22 3.06 -18.24 -17.50
N CYS A 23 3.38 -16.97 -17.28
CA CYS A 23 2.39 -16.02 -16.80
C CYS A 23 1.17 -16.20 -17.70
N ARG A 24 0.18 -16.98 -17.24
CA ARG A 24 -1.16 -16.87 -17.79
C ARG A 24 -1.55 -15.42 -17.55
N LYS A 25 -1.67 -14.66 -18.63
CA LYS A 25 -2.58 -13.52 -18.65
C LYS A 25 -3.91 -14.09 -18.16
N ASN A 26 -4.26 -13.81 -16.90
CA ASN A 26 -5.64 -13.97 -16.50
C ASN A 26 -6.39 -13.00 -17.40
N GLU A 27 -7.15 -13.55 -18.35
CA GLU A 27 -8.17 -12.78 -19.03
C GLU A 27 -9.03 -12.14 -17.94
N THR A 28 -8.95 -10.82 -17.87
CA THR A 28 -9.70 -9.99 -16.96
C THR A 28 -11.15 -10.05 -17.42
N THR A 29 -11.88 -11.06 -16.93
CA THR A 29 -13.34 -11.03 -17.01
C THR A 29 -13.77 -9.76 -16.28
N ILE A 30 -14.33 -8.80 -17.01
CA ILE A 30 -15.08 -7.71 -16.41
C ILE A 30 -16.18 -8.39 -15.61
N ASN A 31 -16.02 -8.43 -14.28
CA ASN A 31 -17.08 -8.94 -13.42
C ASN A 31 -18.33 -8.09 -13.70
N GLU A 32 -19.51 -8.72 -13.71
CA GLU A 32 -20.82 -8.05 -13.79
C GLU A 32 -20.99 -6.95 -12.72
N THR A 33 -20.08 -6.91 -11.73
CA THR A 33 -19.99 -5.93 -10.66
C THR A 33 -19.40 -4.59 -11.05
N GLY A 34 -18.91 -4.36 -12.29
CA GLY A 34 -18.28 -3.10 -12.69
C GLY A 34 -16.93 -2.80 -12.01
N ILE A 35 -16.46 -3.69 -11.13
CA ILE A 35 -15.19 -3.57 -10.42
C ILE A 35 -14.23 -4.64 -10.91
N THR A 36 -13.02 -4.21 -11.26
CA THR A 36 -11.89 -5.10 -11.53
C THR A 36 -10.75 -4.76 -10.58
N VAL A 37 -10.27 -5.76 -9.84
CA VAL A 37 -9.20 -5.59 -8.85
C VAL A 37 -7.86 -5.60 -9.56
N ILE A 38 -7.00 -4.62 -9.27
CA ILE A 38 -5.62 -4.65 -9.78
C ILE A 38 -4.87 -5.77 -9.07
N ALA A 39 -4.29 -6.69 -9.85
CA ALA A 39 -3.58 -7.83 -9.31
C ALA A 39 -2.35 -7.37 -8.51
N GLU A 40 -2.17 -7.91 -7.30
CA GLU A 40 -0.93 -7.69 -6.55
C GLU A 40 0.23 -8.43 -7.23
N CYS A 41 1.37 -7.77 -7.33
CA CYS A 41 2.58 -8.27 -8.00
C CYS A 41 3.81 -8.21 -7.08
N LYS A 42 3.61 -8.11 -5.76
CA LYS A 42 4.68 -7.91 -4.77
C LYS A 42 5.77 -8.96 -4.95
N GLY A 43 6.98 -8.50 -5.28
CA GLY A 43 8.17 -9.34 -5.35
C GLY A 43 8.57 -9.83 -3.96
N ALA A 44 9.17 -11.01 -3.88
CA ALA A 44 9.76 -11.51 -2.65
C ALA A 44 11.07 -10.75 -2.36
N PRO A 45 11.22 -10.05 -1.22
CA PRO A 45 12.46 -9.37 -0.91
C PRO A 45 13.65 -10.35 -0.82
N GLY A 46 14.79 -9.99 -1.42
CA GLY A 46 15.99 -10.84 -1.47
C GLY A 46 16.62 -11.12 -0.11
N TYR A 47 16.33 -10.32 0.91
CA TYR A 47 16.75 -10.56 2.30
C TYR A 47 15.87 -11.57 3.06
N LEU A 48 14.76 -12.07 2.50
CA LEU A 48 13.89 -13.05 3.17
C LEU A 48 14.59 -14.34 3.61
N PRO A 49 15.51 -14.96 2.84
CA PRO A 49 16.21 -16.17 3.28
C PRO A 49 16.99 -15.98 4.58
N ARG A 50 17.44 -14.74 4.88
CA ARG A 50 18.14 -14.39 6.12
C ARG A 50 17.21 -14.36 7.34
N ALA A 51 15.91 -14.21 7.14
CA ALA A 51 14.92 -14.19 8.22
C ALA A 51 14.72 -15.58 8.84
N GLY A 52 15.03 -16.66 8.12
CA GLY A 52 14.82 -18.04 8.58
C GLY A 52 13.35 -18.34 8.90
N PHE A 53 12.42 -17.72 8.17
CA PHE A 53 11.00 -18.01 8.29
C PHE A 53 10.68 -19.38 7.68
N LEU A 54 9.65 -20.04 8.22
CA LEU A 54 9.19 -21.32 7.67
C LEU A 54 8.71 -21.14 6.21
N PRO A 55 9.20 -21.93 5.24
CA PRO A 55 8.77 -21.83 3.84
C PRO A 55 7.26 -22.03 3.66
N GLY A 56 6.66 -21.27 2.75
CA GLY A 56 5.23 -21.36 2.42
C GLY A 56 4.27 -20.91 3.52
N LYS A 57 4.78 -20.32 4.61
CA LYS A 57 3.97 -19.79 5.72
C LYS A 57 3.79 -18.27 5.58
N PRO A 58 2.66 -17.73 6.03
CA PRO A 58 2.37 -16.31 5.90
C PRO A 58 3.34 -15.47 6.73
N PHE A 59 3.84 -14.42 6.12
CA PHE A 59 4.62 -13.38 6.77
C PHE A 59 4.17 -12.01 6.26
N GLY A 60 4.57 -10.95 6.93
CA GLY A 60 4.31 -9.59 6.48
C GLY A 60 5.23 -8.58 7.15
N PHE A 61 5.16 -7.35 6.67
CA PHE A 61 5.77 -6.23 7.37
C PHE A 61 4.88 -5.78 8.52
N SER A 62 5.52 -5.47 9.65
CA SER A 62 4.93 -4.82 10.80
C SER A 62 5.69 -3.54 11.12
N VAL A 63 4.93 -2.51 11.45
CA VAL A 63 5.42 -1.19 11.93
C VAL A 63 4.93 -0.91 13.36
N ALA A 64 4.33 -1.92 14.00
CA ALA A 64 3.63 -1.80 15.27
C ALA A 64 4.16 -2.77 16.34
N GLU A 65 5.31 -3.38 16.10
CA GLU A 65 5.95 -4.31 17.02
C GLU A 65 6.25 -3.64 18.37
N LYS A 66 5.75 -4.26 19.44
CA LYS A 66 5.81 -3.70 20.80
C LYS A 66 7.26 -3.47 21.22
N GLY A 67 7.55 -2.26 21.70
CA GLY A 67 8.88 -1.89 22.19
C GLY A 67 9.93 -1.68 21.09
N THR A 68 9.51 -1.62 19.82
CA THR A 68 10.42 -1.38 18.70
C THR A 68 9.98 -0.17 17.88
N THR A 69 10.99 0.49 17.32
CA THR A 69 10.86 1.56 16.32
C THR A 69 11.29 1.00 14.98
N GLY A 70 10.76 1.53 13.88
CA GLY A 70 11.11 1.09 12.54
C GLY A 70 10.28 -0.06 11.99
N LEU A 71 10.85 -0.75 11.01
CA LEU A 71 10.25 -1.85 10.28
C LEU A 71 10.63 -3.18 10.92
N SER A 72 9.72 -4.15 10.89
CA SER A 72 10.00 -5.55 11.18
C SER A 72 9.31 -6.44 10.16
N LEU A 73 9.93 -7.57 9.84
CA LEU A 73 9.25 -8.69 9.21
C LEU A 73 8.73 -9.61 10.30
N VAL A 74 7.50 -10.07 10.15
CA VAL A 74 6.85 -10.97 11.12
C VAL A 74 6.27 -12.18 10.41
N GLN A 75 6.48 -13.36 10.98
CA GLN A 75 5.77 -14.59 10.64
C GLN A 75 4.66 -14.79 11.67
N PHE A 76 3.41 -14.80 11.20
CA PHE A 76 2.24 -14.86 12.07
C PHE A 76 2.04 -16.29 12.61
N PRO A 77 1.63 -16.42 13.89
CA PRO A 77 1.40 -17.73 14.47
C PRO A 77 0.21 -18.42 13.80
N SER A 78 0.38 -19.71 13.51
CA SER A 78 -0.68 -20.61 13.02
C SER A 78 -0.36 -22.03 13.51
N PRO A 79 -1.25 -23.03 13.36
CA PRO A 79 -0.95 -24.39 13.82
C PRO A 79 0.40 -24.90 13.28
N GLY A 80 1.34 -25.17 14.19
CA GLY A 80 2.71 -25.59 13.88
C GLY A 80 3.68 -24.49 13.42
N VAL A 81 3.29 -23.21 13.50
CA VAL A 81 4.11 -22.05 13.12
C VAL A 81 4.20 -21.10 14.31
N PRO A 82 5.37 -20.93 14.94
CA PRO A 82 5.53 -19.96 16.03
C PRO A 82 5.53 -18.53 15.49
N TYR A 83 5.20 -17.57 16.36
CA TYR A 83 5.48 -16.17 16.09
C TYR A 83 6.99 -15.97 15.96
N LYS A 84 7.41 -15.25 14.92
CA LYS A 84 8.83 -14.89 14.73
C LYS A 84 8.93 -13.50 14.14
N SER A 85 9.84 -12.69 14.68
CA SER A 85 10.19 -11.39 14.12
C SER A 85 11.62 -11.38 13.60
N PHE A 86 11.86 -10.58 12.56
CA PHE A 86 13.17 -10.35 11.96
C PHE A 86 13.29 -8.88 11.58
N ARG A 87 14.48 -8.31 11.80
CA ARG A 87 14.81 -6.95 11.38
C ARG A 87 16.29 -6.85 11.05
N LEU A 88 16.63 -5.97 10.11
CA LEU A 88 18.02 -5.61 9.83
C LEU A 88 18.41 -4.32 10.58
N PRO A 89 19.71 -4.12 10.88
CA PRO A 89 20.20 -2.85 11.37
C PRO A 89 19.81 -1.70 10.43
N GLY A 90 19.43 -0.54 10.99
CA GLY A 90 19.04 0.65 10.22
C GLY A 90 17.58 0.68 9.75
N TRP A 91 16.79 -0.36 9.99
CA TRP A 91 15.34 -0.36 9.67
C TRP A 91 14.50 0.60 10.53
N ASP A 92 15.14 1.33 11.44
CA ASP A 92 14.60 2.39 12.27
C ASP A 92 15.08 3.80 11.84
N ALA A 93 15.79 3.92 10.71
CA ALA A 93 16.35 5.18 10.22
C ALA A 93 15.30 6.30 10.01
N ALA A 94 14.04 5.93 9.76
CA ALA A 94 12.92 6.85 9.59
C ALA A 94 12.02 6.97 10.84
N GLY A 95 12.44 6.41 11.98
CA GLY A 95 11.67 6.47 13.23
C GLY A 95 10.51 5.50 13.28
N HIS A 96 9.41 5.92 13.92
CA HIS A 96 8.15 5.18 13.83
C HIS A 96 7.60 5.25 12.41
N LEU A 97 7.02 4.16 11.93
CA LEU A 97 6.61 4.01 10.54
C LEU A 97 5.09 3.89 10.41
N GLY A 98 4.60 4.27 9.24
CA GLY A 98 3.20 4.22 8.82
C GLY A 98 2.97 3.15 7.75
N ALA A 99 2.43 3.58 6.61
CA ALA A 99 2.15 2.69 5.49
C ALA A 99 3.42 2.02 4.96
N VAL A 100 3.26 0.78 4.49
CA VAL A 100 4.30 -0.02 3.83
C VAL A 100 3.68 -0.64 2.59
N VAL A 101 4.33 -0.49 1.44
CA VAL A 101 4.00 -1.20 0.20
C VAL A 101 5.25 -1.82 -0.39
N THR A 102 5.08 -2.84 -1.23
CA THR A 102 6.18 -3.59 -1.84
C THR A 102 5.99 -3.61 -3.35
N ASP A 103 7.05 -3.33 -4.10
CA ASP A 103 7.01 -3.35 -5.56
C ASP A 103 7.22 -4.75 -6.15
N ARG A 104 7.19 -4.86 -7.49
CA ARG A 104 7.43 -6.12 -8.21
C ARG A 104 8.81 -6.73 -8.01
N LEU A 105 9.80 -5.92 -7.63
CA LEU A 105 11.18 -6.35 -7.41
C LEU A 105 11.44 -6.70 -5.93
N GLY A 106 10.45 -6.53 -5.06
CA GLY A 106 10.55 -6.79 -3.63
C GLY A 106 11.15 -5.64 -2.83
N ASN A 107 11.34 -4.46 -3.43
CA ASN A 107 11.69 -3.27 -2.66
C ASN A 107 10.48 -2.84 -1.83
N SER A 108 10.72 -2.36 -0.62
CA SER A 108 9.63 -1.90 0.25
C SER A 108 9.71 -0.41 0.48
N TYR A 109 8.60 0.28 0.26
CA TYR A 109 8.47 1.72 0.46
C TYR A 109 7.71 1.97 1.74
N VAL A 110 8.29 2.79 2.62
CA VAL A 110 7.74 3.09 3.95
C VAL A 110 7.70 4.59 4.17
N ILE A 111 6.73 5.03 4.95
CA ILE A 111 6.60 6.43 5.37
C ILE A 111 6.82 6.57 6.87
N PRO A 112 7.45 7.65 7.34
CA PRO A 112 7.52 7.96 8.75
C PRO A 112 6.13 8.35 9.27
N ARG A 113 5.82 7.96 10.49
CA ARG A 113 4.57 8.34 11.17
C ARG A 113 4.85 8.49 12.67
N PRO A 114 4.86 9.72 13.21
CA PRO A 114 5.13 9.93 14.63
C PRO A 114 4.10 9.19 15.49
N PHE A 115 4.56 8.72 16.65
CA PHE A 115 3.73 8.01 17.61
C PHE A 115 3.94 8.59 19.00
N ILE A 116 2.87 9.14 19.60
CA ILE A 116 2.83 9.80 20.92
C ILE A 116 3.64 11.11 21.00
N ASN A 117 4.83 11.16 20.40
CA ASN A 117 5.71 12.32 20.34
C ASN A 117 6.57 12.30 19.06
N THR A 118 7.40 13.32 18.87
CA THR A 118 8.30 13.48 17.71
C THR A 118 9.76 13.12 18.02
N LEU A 119 10.08 12.55 19.19
CA LEU A 119 11.47 12.26 19.59
C LEU A 119 12.20 11.33 18.61
N LYS A 120 11.45 10.44 17.96
CA LYS A 120 11.96 9.50 16.95
C LYS A 120 11.63 9.89 15.52
N ASN A 121 10.84 10.95 15.32
CA ASN A 121 10.30 11.36 14.04
C ASN A 121 10.45 12.88 13.90
N ASP A 122 11.54 13.30 13.26
CA ASP A 122 11.80 14.71 12.94
C ASP A 122 10.68 15.28 12.05
N PRO A 123 9.93 16.32 12.48
CA PRO A 123 8.86 16.93 11.69
C PRO A 123 9.27 17.29 10.26
N GLY A 124 10.52 17.75 10.05
CA GLY A 124 11.03 18.13 8.72
C GLY A 124 11.20 16.96 7.76
N LYS A 125 11.22 15.72 8.27
CA LYS A 125 11.39 14.49 7.47
C LYS A 125 10.09 13.75 7.22
N GLN A 126 8.96 14.24 7.74
CA GLN A 126 7.69 13.50 7.68
C GLN A 126 7.09 13.41 6.27
N ASN A 127 7.54 14.25 5.34
CA ASN A 127 7.17 14.18 3.92
C ASN A 127 8.18 13.40 3.06
N THR A 128 8.93 12.47 3.66
CA THR A 128 9.93 11.64 2.96
C THR A 128 9.48 10.19 2.88
N ILE A 129 9.50 9.61 1.68
CA ILE A 129 9.38 8.17 1.46
C ILE A 129 10.77 7.56 1.63
N TYR A 130 10.85 6.45 2.35
CA TYR A 130 12.06 5.65 2.50
C TYR A 130 11.90 4.34 1.73
N LYS A 131 12.99 3.84 1.15
CA LYS A 131 13.05 2.57 0.43
C LYS A 131 13.92 1.60 1.22
N VAL A 132 13.43 0.39 1.40
CA VAL A 132 14.23 -0.78 1.76
C VAL A 132 14.57 -1.52 0.48
N ASP A 133 15.84 -1.51 0.11
CA ASP A 133 16.32 -2.19 -1.09
C ASP A 133 16.17 -3.71 -0.97
N SER A 134 15.61 -4.34 -1.99
CA SER A 134 15.33 -5.78 -2.00
C SER A 134 16.59 -6.65 -1.93
N GLN A 135 17.71 -6.18 -2.49
CA GLN A 135 18.94 -6.95 -2.59
C GLN A 135 19.78 -6.81 -1.33
N THR A 136 19.97 -5.58 -0.85
CA THR A 136 20.84 -5.31 0.31
C THR A 136 20.08 -5.38 1.63
N GLY A 137 18.78 -5.07 1.62
CA GLY A 137 17.99 -4.84 2.81
C GLY A 137 18.29 -3.50 3.51
N GLU A 138 19.04 -2.60 2.88
CA GLU A 138 19.33 -1.28 3.41
C GLU A 138 18.10 -0.37 3.31
N MET A 139 17.79 0.36 4.38
CA MET A 139 16.77 1.41 4.40
C MET A 139 17.43 2.77 4.18
N SER A 140 17.01 3.50 3.15
CA SER A 140 17.50 4.84 2.86
C SER A 140 16.37 5.78 2.44
N ALA A 141 16.58 7.09 2.55
CA ALA A 141 15.64 8.07 2.02
C ALA A 141 15.55 7.91 0.50
N TYR A 142 14.32 7.82 -0.02
CA TYR A 142 14.07 7.60 -1.44
C TYR A 142 13.72 8.91 -2.14
N ILE A 143 12.69 9.60 -1.65
CA ILE A 143 12.28 10.92 -2.14
C ILE A 143 11.63 11.72 -1.03
N THR A 144 11.97 13.01 -0.96
CA THR A 144 11.24 13.99 -0.15
C THR A 144 10.28 14.74 -1.06
N LEU A 145 8.99 14.69 -0.73
CA LEU A 145 7.95 15.35 -1.51
C LEU A 145 7.80 16.80 -1.03
N SER A 146 7.63 17.72 -1.97
CA SER A 146 7.37 19.12 -1.65
C SER A 146 5.95 19.27 -1.12
N SER A 147 5.79 20.03 -0.04
CA SER A 147 4.50 20.52 0.44
C SER A 147 4.43 22.04 0.23
N GLU A 148 3.23 22.57 -0.02
CA GLU A 148 3.02 24.02 -0.16
C GLU A 148 3.38 24.77 1.12
N LYS A 149 3.15 24.11 2.27
CA LYS A 149 3.46 24.64 3.60
C LYS A 149 4.42 23.73 4.35
N GLN A 150 5.29 24.34 5.14
CA GLN A 150 6.27 23.60 5.93
C GLN A 150 5.59 22.88 7.10
N PRO A 151 6.05 21.67 7.48
CA PRO A 151 5.61 21.02 8.71
C PRO A 151 5.82 21.92 9.92
N HIS A 152 4.89 21.87 10.88
CA HIS A 152 4.96 22.66 12.12
C HIS A 152 4.46 21.85 13.32
N SER A 153 4.77 22.29 14.53
CA SER A 153 4.46 21.55 15.77
C SER A 153 2.97 21.25 15.97
N GLY A 154 2.09 22.07 15.39
CA GLY A 154 0.63 21.89 15.42
C GLY A 154 0.13 20.69 14.59
N ASN A 155 0.92 20.24 13.62
CA ASN A 155 0.67 19.04 12.82
C ASN A 155 2.00 18.32 12.53
N PRO A 156 2.36 17.32 13.35
CA PRO A 156 3.60 16.58 13.18
C PRO A 156 3.49 15.50 12.10
N TYR A 157 2.35 15.36 11.42
CA TYR A 157 2.16 14.37 10.37
C TYR A 157 2.59 14.93 9.01
N GLY A 158 3.09 14.04 8.14
CA GLY A 158 3.37 14.34 6.75
C GLY A 158 2.62 13.33 5.87
N LEU A 159 3.35 12.37 5.32
CA LEU A 159 2.75 11.29 4.54
C LEU A 159 1.89 10.37 5.43
N MET A 160 0.79 9.88 4.86
CA MET A 160 -0.23 9.13 5.61
C MET A 160 -0.63 7.80 4.94
N GLY A 161 -0.67 7.76 3.61
CA GLY A 161 -1.04 6.60 2.82
C GLY A 161 -0.06 6.31 1.70
N LEU A 162 0.07 5.04 1.32
CA LEU A 162 0.79 4.57 0.14
C LEU A 162 -0.04 3.53 -0.62
N ALA A 163 -0.02 3.59 -1.95
CA ALA A 163 -0.53 2.55 -2.84
C ALA A 163 0.46 2.38 -4.01
N TYR A 164 0.72 1.14 -4.42
CA TYR A 164 1.59 0.85 -5.56
C TYR A 164 0.78 0.20 -6.68
N ASP A 165 0.93 0.73 -7.89
CA ASP A 165 0.31 0.21 -9.10
C ASP A 165 1.26 -0.74 -9.82
N CYS A 166 0.88 -2.01 -9.79
CA CYS A 166 1.61 -3.13 -10.40
C CYS A 166 1.65 -3.12 -11.92
N GLU A 167 0.82 -2.33 -12.58
CA GLU A 167 0.77 -2.30 -14.04
C GLU A 167 1.65 -1.19 -14.62
N THR A 168 1.81 -0.09 -13.88
CA THR A 168 2.47 1.14 -14.36
C THR A 168 3.76 1.49 -13.62
N ASP A 169 4.09 0.79 -12.53
CA ASP A 169 5.22 1.13 -11.66
C ASP A 169 5.13 2.54 -11.06
N ILE A 170 3.91 2.90 -10.63
CA ILE A 170 3.63 4.17 -9.98
C ILE A 170 3.35 3.93 -8.49
N LEU A 171 4.00 4.71 -7.65
CA LEU A 171 3.75 4.82 -6.24
C LEU A 171 2.89 6.07 -5.98
N TYR A 172 1.68 5.86 -5.48
CA TYR A 172 0.83 6.94 -5.01
C TYR A 172 1.01 7.16 -3.53
N ALA A 173 1.04 8.43 -3.11
CA ALA A 173 1.18 8.81 -1.72
C ALA A 173 0.18 9.91 -1.35
N THR A 174 -0.33 9.88 -0.11
CA THR A 174 -1.13 10.97 0.45
C THR A 174 -0.38 11.67 1.55
N SER A 175 -0.58 12.97 1.69
CA SER A 175 0.05 13.80 2.72
C SER A 175 -0.94 14.76 3.34
N VAL A 176 -0.72 15.05 4.62
CA VAL A 176 -1.35 16.15 5.36
C VAL A 176 -0.32 17.19 5.78
N ALA A 177 0.88 17.18 5.20
CA ALA A 177 1.96 18.07 5.57
C ALA A 177 1.55 19.54 5.41
N GLY A 178 1.80 20.33 6.45
CA GLY A 178 1.52 21.77 6.45
C GLY A 178 0.07 22.17 6.71
N SER A 179 -0.82 21.19 6.88
CA SER A 179 -2.22 21.42 7.26
C SER A 179 -2.37 21.70 8.75
N ASP A 180 -3.40 22.46 9.12
CA ASP A 180 -3.75 22.72 10.51
C ASP A 180 -5.27 22.57 10.78
N VAL A 181 -5.74 22.94 11.97
CA VAL A 181 -7.16 22.79 12.32
C VAL A 181 -8.12 23.62 11.44
N ARG A 182 -7.63 24.64 10.74
CA ARG A 182 -8.42 25.56 9.89
C ARG A 182 -8.14 25.39 8.41
N GLU A 183 -6.91 25.02 8.05
CA GLU A 183 -6.44 25.06 6.67
C GLU A 183 -6.00 23.68 6.18
N GLU A 184 -6.52 23.33 5.01
CA GLU A 184 -6.20 22.11 4.27
C GLU A 184 -5.10 22.42 3.26
N ALA A 185 -3.90 21.88 3.50
CA ALA A 185 -2.71 22.07 2.67
C ALA A 185 -2.10 20.72 2.19
N GLY A 186 -2.80 19.61 2.46
CA GLY A 186 -2.39 18.27 2.07
C GLY A 186 -2.30 18.08 0.56
N SER A 187 -1.76 16.95 0.15
CA SER A 187 -1.55 16.64 -1.26
C SER A 187 -1.60 15.15 -1.53
N ILE A 188 -1.94 14.80 -2.76
CA ILE A 188 -1.83 13.45 -3.30
C ILE A 188 -0.78 13.49 -4.42
N TYR A 189 0.15 12.53 -4.41
CA TYR A 189 1.26 12.46 -5.35
C TYR A 189 1.19 11.17 -6.15
N ALA A 190 1.51 11.24 -7.43
CA ALA A 190 1.84 10.12 -8.28
C ALA A 190 3.35 10.14 -8.57
N ILE A 191 4.04 9.05 -8.26
CA ILE A 191 5.50 8.97 -8.30
C ILE A 191 5.90 7.78 -9.19
N SER A 192 6.52 8.04 -10.32
CA SER A 192 7.17 6.99 -11.12
C SER A 192 8.40 6.47 -10.37
N ILE A 193 8.58 5.14 -10.31
CA ILE A 193 9.70 4.52 -9.56
C ILE A 193 10.71 3.75 -10.44
N GLY A 194 10.58 3.82 -11.77
CA GLY A 194 11.34 3.00 -12.73
C GLY A 194 12.85 3.24 -12.74
N SER A 195 13.31 4.38 -13.26
CA SER A 195 14.73 4.78 -13.34
C SER A 195 15.21 5.54 -12.10
N GLY A 196 14.30 5.87 -11.20
CA GLY A 196 14.48 6.75 -10.06
C GLY A 196 13.12 7.34 -9.67
N PRO A 197 13.00 7.95 -8.48
CA PRO A 197 11.76 8.59 -8.09
C PRO A 197 11.54 9.88 -8.87
N GLU A 198 10.41 9.98 -9.56
CA GLU A 198 9.97 11.20 -10.25
C GLU A 198 8.51 11.47 -9.91
N VAL A 199 8.21 12.69 -9.43
CA VAL A 199 6.82 13.12 -9.22
C VAL A 199 6.23 13.51 -10.57
N ILE A 200 5.29 12.71 -11.06
CA ILE A 200 4.67 12.92 -12.38
C ILE A 200 3.34 13.68 -12.29
N ALA A 201 2.69 13.66 -11.11
CA ALA A 201 1.50 14.45 -10.85
C ALA A 201 1.35 14.77 -9.36
N THR A 202 0.77 15.94 -9.07
CA THR A 202 0.42 16.38 -7.71
C THR A 202 -0.99 16.97 -7.74
N LEU A 203 -1.84 16.53 -6.82
CA LEU A 203 -3.13 17.15 -6.53
C LEU A 203 -3.07 17.77 -5.14
N ALA A 204 -2.96 19.10 -5.09
CA ALA A 204 -2.83 19.88 -3.86
C ALA A 204 -4.20 20.23 -3.25
N GLY A 205 -4.19 20.68 -1.99
CA GLY A 205 -5.39 21.15 -1.28
C GLY A 205 -6.30 20.04 -0.77
N ILE A 206 -5.79 18.81 -0.61
CA ILE A 206 -6.56 17.66 -0.11
C ILE A 206 -5.81 16.97 1.02
N ASP A 207 -6.39 16.99 2.22
CA ASP A 207 -5.91 16.20 3.35
C ASP A 207 -6.42 14.78 3.26
N ALA A 208 -5.53 13.88 2.84
CA ALA A 208 -5.85 12.48 2.59
C ALA A 208 -5.00 11.51 3.43
N MET A 209 -5.62 10.40 3.84
CA MET A 209 -4.97 9.33 4.60
C MET A 209 -5.16 7.97 3.95
N GLY A 210 -6.41 7.59 3.66
CA GLY A 210 -6.71 6.35 2.96
C GLY A 210 -6.39 6.45 1.48
N ILE A 211 -5.79 5.41 0.92
CA ILE A 211 -5.55 5.32 -0.52
C ILE A 211 -5.69 3.88 -0.99
N GLY A 212 -6.26 3.68 -2.18
CA GLY A 212 -6.44 2.36 -2.80
C GLY A 212 -6.72 2.47 -4.29
N LEU A 213 -6.48 1.39 -5.05
CA LEU A 213 -6.63 1.36 -6.50
C LEU A 213 -7.56 0.23 -6.93
N CYS A 214 -8.42 0.50 -7.89
CA CYS A 214 -9.11 -0.53 -8.67
C CYS A 214 -9.45 0.01 -10.06
N TYR A 215 -9.95 -0.86 -10.93
CA TYR A 215 -10.70 -0.45 -12.09
C TYR A 215 -12.18 -0.32 -11.72
N LEU A 216 -12.78 0.82 -12.02
CA LEU A 216 -14.19 1.15 -11.85
C LEU A 216 -14.78 1.41 -13.23
N ASP A 217 -15.77 0.63 -13.64
CA ASP A 217 -16.39 0.71 -14.97
C ASP A 217 -15.37 0.69 -16.13
N GLY A 218 -14.29 -0.09 -15.96
CA GLY A 218 -13.21 -0.22 -16.94
C GLY A 218 -12.16 0.92 -16.92
N GLN A 219 -12.34 1.95 -16.10
CA GLN A 219 -11.35 3.02 -15.92
C GLN A 219 -10.54 2.79 -14.64
N LYS A 220 -9.23 3.00 -14.69
CA LYS A 220 -8.40 2.93 -13.49
C LYS A 220 -8.73 4.11 -12.59
N ALA A 221 -9.00 3.83 -11.32
CA ALA A 221 -9.44 4.82 -10.35
C ALA A 221 -8.62 4.73 -9.06
N LEU A 222 -8.24 5.88 -8.54
CA LEU A 222 -7.65 6.05 -7.23
C LEU A 222 -8.74 6.45 -6.23
N PHE A 223 -8.91 5.66 -5.20
CA PHE A 223 -9.80 5.95 -4.08
C PHE A 223 -9.02 6.61 -2.96
N VAL A 224 -9.54 7.73 -2.46
CA VAL A 224 -8.86 8.56 -1.47
C VAL A 224 -9.80 8.84 -0.30
N GLY A 225 -9.35 8.46 0.89
CA GLY A 225 -10.04 8.72 2.15
C GLY A 225 -9.58 10.03 2.77
N ARG A 226 -10.52 10.95 3.05
CA ARG A 226 -10.19 12.23 3.66
C ARG A 226 -9.75 12.07 5.11
N ALA A 227 -8.75 12.86 5.54
CA ALA A 227 -8.31 12.91 6.92
C ALA A 227 -9.22 13.81 7.78
N ARG A 228 -9.91 14.79 7.17
CA ARG A 228 -10.80 15.75 7.86
C ARG A 228 -12.23 15.26 8.04
N SER A 229 -12.72 14.39 7.16
CA SER A 229 -14.10 13.93 7.15
C SER A 229 -14.18 12.41 6.95
N SER A 230 -15.37 11.84 7.11
CA SER A 230 -15.61 10.42 6.90
C SER A 230 -15.73 10.04 5.41
N GLU A 231 -15.41 10.96 4.50
CA GLU A 231 -15.69 10.84 3.08
C GLU A 231 -14.58 10.12 2.33
N ILE A 232 -14.98 9.36 1.31
CA ILE A 232 -14.09 8.73 0.34
C ILE A 232 -14.43 9.27 -1.04
N TYR A 233 -13.40 9.72 -1.75
CA TYR A 233 -13.47 10.22 -3.11
C TYR A 233 -12.83 9.23 -4.07
N SER A 234 -13.21 9.28 -5.33
CA SER A 234 -12.52 8.61 -6.43
C SER A 234 -11.98 9.65 -7.40
N LEU A 235 -10.85 9.31 -8.01
CA LEU A 235 -10.15 10.08 -9.03
C LEU A 235 -9.87 9.13 -10.19
N THR A 236 -10.28 9.49 -11.40
CA THR A 236 -9.89 8.74 -12.59
C THR A 236 -8.41 8.95 -12.84
N LEU A 237 -7.71 7.90 -13.25
CA LEU A 237 -6.30 7.92 -13.58
C LEU A 237 -6.09 7.83 -15.09
N SER A 238 -5.20 8.67 -15.60
CA SER A 238 -4.75 8.59 -16.99
C SER A 238 -3.92 7.33 -17.23
N PRO A 239 -3.67 6.91 -18.49
CA PRO A 239 -2.86 5.73 -18.80
C PRO A 239 -1.41 5.80 -18.29
N ASP A 240 -0.84 7.00 -18.17
CA ASP A 240 0.46 7.30 -17.56
C ASP A 240 0.37 7.50 -16.03
N GLY A 241 -0.82 7.33 -15.46
CA GLY A 241 -1.10 7.30 -14.02
C GLY A 241 -1.16 8.67 -13.33
N GLY A 242 -1.24 9.76 -14.09
CA GLY A 242 -1.65 11.06 -13.61
C GLY A 242 -3.13 11.11 -13.21
N PHE A 243 -3.56 12.27 -12.67
CA PHE A 243 -4.93 12.48 -12.22
C PHE A 243 -5.78 13.13 -13.33
N GLU A 244 -6.95 12.56 -13.62
CA GLU A 244 -7.90 13.08 -14.61
C GLU A 244 -9.19 13.58 -13.94
N GLY A 245 -9.53 14.84 -14.21
CA GLY A 245 -10.74 15.48 -13.70
C GLY A 245 -10.67 15.81 -12.20
N GLU A 246 -11.83 16.12 -11.64
CA GLU A 246 -11.98 16.48 -10.22
C GLU A 246 -12.32 15.25 -9.36
N PRO A 247 -11.88 15.20 -8.08
CA PRO A 247 -12.30 14.15 -7.17
C PRO A 247 -13.83 14.07 -7.04
N VAL A 248 -14.39 12.88 -7.18
CA VAL A 248 -15.83 12.62 -7.04
C VAL A 248 -16.11 11.92 -5.71
N LYS A 249 -16.94 12.53 -4.86
CA LYS A 249 -17.39 11.89 -3.62
C LYS A 249 -18.10 10.58 -3.95
N THR A 250 -17.57 9.49 -3.44
CA THR A 250 -17.98 8.14 -3.82
C THR A 250 -18.76 7.43 -2.73
N LEU A 251 -18.34 7.58 -1.47
CA LEU A 251 -19.08 7.09 -0.31
C LEU A 251 -18.66 7.83 0.97
N THR A 252 -19.31 7.54 2.10
CA THR A 252 -18.96 8.09 3.41
C THR A 252 -19.07 7.02 4.50
N LEU A 253 -18.22 7.12 5.52
CA LEU A 253 -18.32 6.38 6.79
C LEU A 253 -19.16 7.12 7.84
N GLU A 254 -19.64 8.33 7.51
CA GLU A 254 -20.44 9.14 8.42
C GLU A 254 -21.69 8.38 8.87
N THR A 255 -22.00 8.47 10.17
CA THR A 255 -23.08 7.73 10.85
C THR A 255 -22.94 6.20 10.83
N LEU A 256 -21.85 5.65 10.27
CA LEU A 256 -21.60 4.20 10.25
C LEU A 256 -20.71 3.77 11.43
N GLY A 257 -21.08 2.64 12.04
CA GLY A 257 -20.34 2.04 13.17
C GLY A 257 -20.48 2.85 14.48
N ASP A 258 -19.87 2.34 15.56
CA ASP A 258 -20.12 2.82 16.93
C ASP A 258 -19.79 4.32 17.13
N ARG A 259 -18.79 4.86 16.42
CA ARG A 259 -18.37 6.28 16.55
C ARG A 259 -19.08 7.21 15.58
N GLY A 260 -19.50 6.70 14.41
CA GLY A 260 -20.18 7.48 13.37
C GLY A 260 -19.32 8.55 12.67
N ASP A 261 -18.05 8.70 13.02
CA ASP A 261 -17.16 9.76 12.49
C ASP A 261 -15.78 9.24 12.06
N ASP A 262 -15.67 7.93 11.79
CA ASP A 262 -14.42 7.28 11.39
C ASP A 262 -13.81 7.92 10.14
N LYS A 263 -12.52 8.24 10.23
CA LYS A 263 -11.71 8.70 9.10
C LYS A 263 -11.17 7.50 8.32
N PRO A 264 -11.34 7.43 6.98
CA PRO A 264 -10.88 6.31 6.19
C PRO A 264 -9.34 6.27 6.12
N ARG A 265 -8.73 5.24 6.71
CA ARG A 265 -7.28 5.09 6.89
C ARG A 265 -6.61 4.19 5.86
N LYS A 266 -7.24 3.07 5.52
CA LYS A 266 -6.74 2.11 4.53
C LYS A 266 -7.88 1.70 3.64
N ILE A 267 -7.64 1.65 2.33
CA ILE A 267 -8.63 1.22 1.34
C ILE A 267 -8.00 0.05 0.59
N ARG A 268 -8.71 -1.08 0.54
CA ARG A 268 -8.30 -2.29 -0.17
C ARG A 268 -9.49 -2.87 -0.91
N PHE A 269 -9.22 -3.73 -1.88
CA PHE A 269 -10.26 -4.47 -2.58
C PHE A 269 -10.03 -5.98 -2.38
N ASP A 270 -11.08 -6.72 -2.01
CA ASP A 270 -11.01 -8.19 -2.02
C ASP A 270 -11.16 -8.73 -3.45
N THR A 271 -10.89 -10.02 -3.64
CA THR A 271 -10.99 -10.69 -4.95
C THR A 271 -12.39 -10.69 -5.56
N ARG A 272 -13.43 -10.32 -4.80
CA ARG A 272 -14.81 -10.17 -5.29
C ARG A 272 -15.14 -8.73 -5.68
N GLY A 273 -14.16 -7.82 -5.58
CA GLY A 273 -14.35 -6.39 -5.86
C GLY A 273 -14.98 -5.61 -4.71
N ASN A 274 -15.12 -6.20 -3.50
CA ASN A 274 -15.59 -5.42 -2.36
C ASN A 274 -14.51 -4.47 -1.86
N MET A 275 -14.88 -3.23 -1.60
CA MET A 275 -14.00 -2.26 -0.96
C MET A 275 -13.99 -2.49 0.55
N LEU A 276 -12.81 -2.72 1.12
CA LEU A 276 -12.56 -2.78 2.55
C LEU A 276 -11.91 -1.49 3.00
N VAL A 277 -12.59 -0.79 3.89
CA VAL A 277 -12.14 0.49 4.45
C VAL A 277 -11.86 0.32 5.93
N SER A 278 -10.61 0.51 6.33
CA SER A 278 -10.24 0.64 7.73
C SER A 278 -10.56 2.06 8.23
N GLY A 279 -11.46 2.20 9.19
CA GLY A 279 -11.82 3.47 9.82
C GLY A 279 -11.17 3.65 11.19
N ILE A 280 -10.67 4.86 11.47
CA ILE A 280 -10.12 5.25 12.78
C ILE A 280 -10.62 6.62 13.21
N SER A 281 -10.53 6.93 14.51
CA SER A 281 -10.50 8.33 14.93
C SER A 281 -9.13 8.93 14.59
N PHE A 282 -9.11 10.12 14.00
CA PHE A 282 -7.88 10.83 13.63
C PHE A 282 -8.04 12.32 13.90
N ASN A 283 -7.00 12.89 14.50
CA ASN A 283 -6.82 14.32 14.71
C ASN A 283 -5.39 14.68 14.30
N PHE A 284 -5.17 15.93 13.88
CA PHE A 284 -3.87 16.43 13.42
C PHE A 284 -2.82 16.62 14.52
N ASN A 285 -3.09 16.15 15.74
CA ASN A 285 -2.14 16.22 16.86
C ASN A 285 -1.76 14.82 17.37
N LEU A 286 -0.76 14.76 18.24
CA LEU A 286 -0.31 13.53 18.89
C LEU A 286 -1.01 13.27 20.23
N ALA A 287 -2.07 14.03 20.55
CA ALA A 287 -2.82 13.83 21.78
C ALA A 287 -3.46 12.44 21.73
N ASN A 288 -2.95 11.59 22.61
CA ASN A 288 -3.16 10.16 22.70
C ASN A 288 -4.62 9.73 22.45
N SER A 289 -4.88 8.89 21.43
CA SER A 289 -6.04 7.99 21.48
C SER A 289 -5.57 6.66 22.07
N ALA A 290 -5.90 6.44 23.34
CA ALA A 290 -5.63 5.20 24.06
C ALA A 290 -6.27 3.98 23.38
N ASP A 291 -7.32 4.20 22.60
CA ASP A 291 -8.02 3.18 21.84
C ASP A 291 -7.54 3.14 20.38
N LYS A 292 -6.68 2.16 20.07
CA LYS A 292 -6.41 1.69 18.70
C LYS A 292 -7.62 0.93 18.13
N LYS A 293 -8.83 1.49 18.28
CA LYS A 293 -10.06 0.90 17.73
C LYS A 293 -10.15 1.24 16.26
N GLU A 294 -10.02 0.20 15.44
CA GLU A 294 -10.20 0.24 13.99
C GLU A 294 -11.50 -0.49 13.68
N ASN A 295 -12.36 0.09 12.85
CA ASN A 295 -13.47 -0.63 12.23
C ASN A 295 -13.08 -0.99 10.80
N ILE A 296 -13.54 -2.13 10.30
CA ILE A 296 -13.39 -2.51 8.90
C ILE A 296 -14.78 -2.54 8.29
N TYR A 297 -15.05 -1.55 7.44
CA TYR A 297 -16.28 -1.41 6.66
C TYR A 297 -16.09 -2.15 5.33
N THR A 298 -17.03 -2.99 4.96
CA THR A 298 -17.02 -3.71 3.67
C THR A 298 -18.15 -3.17 2.81
N PHE A 299 -17.82 -2.67 1.62
CA PHE A 299 -18.77 -2.14 0.64
C PHE A 299 -18.75 -2.97 -0.64
N GLY A 300 -19.93 -3.23 -1.20
CA GLY A 300 -20.10 -3.80 -2.54
C GLY A 300 -20.56 -2.73 -3.52
N TYR A 301 -20.09 -2.77 -4.76
CA TYR A 301 -20.54 -1.86 -5.81
C TYR A 301 -21.76 -2.45 -6.52
N ASP A 302 -22.83 -1.66 -6.62
CA ASP A 302 -24.01 -1.95 -7.43
C ASP A 302 -23.87 -1.23 -8.77
N ALA A 303 -23.52 -1.98 -9.81
CA ALA A 303 -23.31 -1.45 -11.16
C ALA A 303 -24.60 -0.92 -11.81
N ALA A 304 -25.78 -1.39 -11.40
CA ALA A 304 -27.04 -0.96 -11.99
C ALA A 304 -27.40 0.48 -11.59
N VAL A 305 -27.05 0.87 -10.35
CA VAL A 305 -27.25 2.25 -9.86
C VAL A 305 -25.96 3.03 -9.66
N ARG A 306 -24.82 2.42 -9.97
CA ARG A 306 -23.46 2.99 -9.88
C ARG A 306 -23.11 3.51 -8.48
N GLN A 307 -23.44 2.74 -7.44
CA GLN A 307 -23.25 3.14 -6.05
C GLN A 307 -22.62 2.06 -5.19
N TRP A 308 -21.82 2.47 -4.21
CA TRP A 308 -21.31 1.60 -3.16
C TRP A 308 -22.35 1.42 -2.05
N ARG A 309 -22.56 0.18 -1.61
CA ARG A 309 -23.47 -0.17 -0.52
C ARG A 309 -22.73 -0.87 0.60
N LEU A 310 -22.99 -0.47 1.84
CA LEU A 310 -22.43 -1.13 3.01
C LEU A 310 -22.98 -2.56 3.10
N LEU A 311 -22.08 -3.53 3.19
CA LEU A 311 -22.40 -4.94 3.38
C LEU A 311 -22.20 -5.39 4.82
N ASN A 312 -21.13 -4.90 5.46
CA ASN A 312 -20.77 -5.33 6.81
C ASN A 312 -19.85 -4.31 7.51
N ILE A 313 -19.90 -4.29 8.85
CA ILE A 313 -18.93 -3.61 9.71
C ILE A 313 -18.41 -4.63 10.72
N ARG A 314 -17.09 -4.79 10.81
CA ARG A 314 -16.45 -5.60 11.85
C ARG A 314 -15.43 -4.79 12.63
N LYS A 315 -15.28 -5.10 13.92
CA LYS A 315 -14.19 -4.54 14.73
C LYS A 315 -12.87 -5.15 14.27
N GLY A 316 -11.94 -4.30 13.85
CA GLY A 316 -10.55 -4.66 13.62
C GLY A 316 -9.84 -4.85 14.96
N VAL A 317 -8.96 -5.84 15.00
CA VAL A 317 -7.99 -6.00 16.10
C VAL A 317 -6.66 -5.51 15.55
N LEU A 318 -6.11 -4.45 16.16
CA LEU A 318 -4.77 -3.93 15.86
C LEU A 318 -3.71 -4.63 16.70
#